data_AF-A0A3R7JMS9-F1
#
_entry.id   AF-A0A3R7JMS9-F1
#
_cell.length_a   1.000
_cell.length_b   1.000
_cell.length_c   1.000
_cell.angle_alpha   90.00
_cell.angle_beta   90.00
_cell.angle_gamma   90.00
#
_symmetry.space_group_name_H-M   'P 1'
#
loop_
_entity.id
_entity.type
_entity.pdbx_description
1 polymer ?
#
loop_
_entity_poly.entity_id
_entity_poly.type
_entity_poly.pdbx_seq_one_letter_code
_entity_poly.pdbx_strand_id
1 'polypeptide(L)' 'MDETCQHLTYREEGDGKSFETARAFCTVTESFVQPMRADVCNARYDLDPATDCEFYVDPDAETTDGADTDGDR' A
#
# COMPACT_ATOMS: atom_id res chain seq x y z
N MET A 1 -7.86 -3.29 -13.29
CA MET A 1 -7.65 -2.69 -11.96
C MET A 1 -6.58 -3.55 -11.34
N ASP A 2 -5.45 -2.94 -10.97
CA ASP A 2 -4.31 -3.71 -10.50
C ASP A 2 -4.72 -4.43 -9.21
N GLU A 3 -4.62 -5.75 -9.20
CA GLU A 3 -4.96 -6.57 -8.03
C GLU A 3 -3.91 -6.36 -6.92
N THR A 4 -2.79 -5.71 -7.23
CA THR A 4 -1.68 -5.47 -6.32
C THR A 4 -1.51 -4.00 -5.99
N CYS A 5 -0.91 -3.74 -4.83
CA CYS A 5 -0.66 -2.39 -4.36
C CYS A 5 0.47 -1.72 -5.15
N GLN A 6 0.14 -0.67 -5.90
CA GLN A 6 1.10 0.10 -6.72
C GLN A 6 2.19 0.83 -5.91
N HIS A 7 2.01 0.93 -4.59
CA HIS A 7 2.98 1.53 -3.68
C HIS A 7 4.02 0.53 -3.15
N LEU A 8 3.90 -0.76 -3.48
CA LEU A 8 4.89 -1.76 -3.13
C LEU A 8 6.00 -1.81 -4.18
N THR A 9 7.24 -1.63 -3.74
CA THR A 9 8.42 -1.76 -4.59
C THR A 9 9.48 -2.61 -3.94
N TYR A 10 10.31 -3.29 -4.72
CA TYR A 10 11.39 -4.14 -4.23
C TYR A 10 12.71 -3.45 -4.48
N ARG A 11 13.46 -3.17 -3.40
CA ARG A 11 14.71 -2.40 -3.43
C ARG A 11 15.83 -3.19 -2.79
N GLU A 12 17.00 -3.17 -3.41
CA GLU A 12 18.23 -3.78 -2.86
C GLU A 12 19.00 -2.82 -1.96
N GLU A 13 18.51 -1.59 -1.79
CA GLU A 13 19.17 -0.57 -0.98
C GLU A 13 18.16 0.37 -0.31
N GLY A 14 18.51 0.84 0.89
CA GLY A 14 17.75 1.82 1.68
C GLY A 14 18.32 2.02 3.07
N ASP A 15 18.02 3.15 3.71
CA ASP A 15 18.57 3.53 5.02
C ASP A 15 20.12 3.47 5.10
N GLY A 16 20.79 3.83 4.01
CA GLY A 16 22.25 3.77 3.89
C GLY A 16 22.83 2.35 3.91
N LYS A 17 22.00 1.33 3.72
CA LYS A 17 22.37 -0.09 3.69
C LYS A 17 22.01 -0.68 2.34
N SER A 18 22.85 -1.60 1.87
CA SER A 18 22.58 -2.45 0.72
C SER A 18 22.33 -3.89 1.17
N PHE A 19 21.45 -4.57 0.45
CA PHE A 19 20.98 -5.91 0.71
C PHE A 19 21.34 -6.80 -0.48
N GLU A 20 21.68 -8.07 -0.21
CA GLU A 20 21.92 -9.06 -1.27
C GLU A 20 20.65 -9.50 -2.00
N THR A 21 19.47 -9.16 -1.47
CA THR A 21 18.18 -9.51 -2.06
C THR A 21 17.23 -8.34 -1.91
N ALA A 22 16.49 -8.04 -2.97
CA ALA A 22 15.53 -6.96 -2.98
C ALA A 22 14.47 -7.15 -1.89
N ARG A 23 14.31 -6.14 -1.03
CA ARG A 23 13.36 -6.13 0.07
C ARG A 23 12.13 -5.31 -0.29
N ALA A 24 10.98 -5.76 0.19
CA ALA A 24 9.71 -5.07 0.03
C ALA A 24 9.75 -3.74 0.78
N PHE A 25 9.50 -2.66 0.04
CA PHE A 25 9.47 -1.29 0.53
C PHE A 25 8.13 -0.66 0.14
N CYS A 26 7.46 -0.06 1.12
CA CYS A 26 6.22 0.67 0.91
C CYS A 26 6.53 2.16 0.73
N THR A 27 6.12 2.74 -0.40
CA THR A 27 6.31 4.18 -0.66
C THR A 27 5.40 5.07 0.17
N VAL A 28 4.27 4.55 0.68
CA VAL A 28 3.33 5.32 1.52
C VAL A 28 3.94 5.60 2.90
N THR A 29 4.53 4.58 3.53
CA THR A 29 5.17 4.71 4.84
C THR A 29 6.67 4.98 4.74
N GLU A 30 7.18 5.10 3.51
CA GLU A 30 8.60 5.30 3.19
C GLU A 30 9.54 4.35 3.96
N SER A 31 9.15 3.09 4.10
CA SER A 31 9.84 2.12 4.96
C SER A 31 9.79 0.72 4.38
N PHE A 32 10.78 -0.11 4.76
CA PHE A 32 10.75 -1.54 4.48
C PHE A 32 9.65 -2.23 5.30
N VAL A 33 8.81 -3.01 4.61
CA VAL A 33 7.69 -3.72 5.24
C VAL A 33 8.06 -5.16 5.58
N GLN A 34 7.33 -5.73 6.52
CA GLN A 34 7.48 -7.15 6.87
C GLN A 34 6.96 -8.05 5.75
N PRO A 35 7.46 -9.30 5.64
CA PRO A 35 7.02 -10.27 4.63
C PRO A 35 5.50 -10.44 4.58
N MET A 36 4.85 -10.60 5.74
CA MET A 36 3.39 -10.75 5.84
C MET A 36 2.64 -9.59 5.18
N ARG A 37 3.14 -8.36 5.35
CA ARG A 37 2.53 -7.18 4.74
C ARG A 37 2.85 -7.07 3.25
N ALA A 38 4.03 -7.52 2.83
CA ALA A 38 4.32 -7.67 1.42
C ALA A 38 3.35 -8.67 0.77
N ASP A 39 2.99 -9.76 1.43
CA ASP A 39 2.00 -10.73 0.91
C ASP A 39 0.62 -10.08 0.74
N VAL A 40 0.15 -9.27 1.71
CA VAL A 40 -1.08 -8.47 1.58
C VAL A 40 -1.01 -7.56 0.34
N CYS A 41 0.05 -6.75 0.21
CA CYS A 41 0.19 -5.83 -0.90
C CYS A 41 0.33 -6.51 -2.27
N ASN A 42 0.82 -7.76 -2.33
CA ASN A 42 0.88 -8.55 -3.56
C ASN A 42 -0.42 -9.33 -3.85
N ALA A 43 -1.46 -9.12 -3.06
CA ALA A 43 -2.69 -9.92 -3.09
C ALA A 43 -2.45 -11.44 -3.06
N ARG A 44 -1.44 -11.86 -2.30
CA ARG A 44 -1.14 -13.29 -2.14
C ARG A 44 -2.12 -13.90 -1.15
N TYR A 45 -2.44 -15.18 -1.36
CA TYR A 45 -3.29 -15.95 -0.45
C TYR A 45 -4.71 -15.41 -0.30
N ASP A 46 -5.28 -14.80 -1.35
CA ASP A 46 -6.63 -14.20 -1.33
C ASP A 46 -6.73 -12.97 -0.39
N LEU A 47 -5.60 -12.38 -0.04
CA LEU A 47 -5.55 -11.11 0.69
C LEU A 47 -5.82 -9.97 -0.28
N ASP A 48 -6.55 -8.94 0.16
CA ASP A 48 -6.86 -7.79 -0.67
C ASP A 48 -6.18 -6.54 -0.13
N PRO A 49 -5.34 -5.84 -0.92
CA PRO A 49 -4.66 -4.64 -0.47
C PRO A 49 -5.63 -3.55 0.01
N ALA A 50 -6.80 -3.41 -0.61
CA ALA A 50 -7.75 -2.35 -0.27
C ALA A 50 -8.50 -2.62 1.04
N THR A 51 -8.70 -3.88 1.43
CA THR A 51 -9.39 -4.24 2.68
C THR A 51 -8.46 -4.64 3.82
N ASP A 52 -7.32 -5.26 3.53
CA ASP A 52 -6.44 -5.87 4.53
C ASP A 52 -5.19 -5.03 4.85
N CYS A 53 -4.85 -4.03 4.03
CA CYS A 53 -3.72 -3.13 4.30
C CYS A 53 -4.20 -1.82 4.93
N GLU A 54 -3.80 -1.57 6.17
CA GLU A 54 -4.16 -0.35 6.91
C GLU A 54 -3.60 0.97 6.32
N PHE A 55 -2.69 0.89 5.35
CA PHE A 55 -2.07 2.05 4.67
C PHE A 55 -2.33 2.07 3.16
N TYR A 56 -3.27 1.26 2.67
CA TYR A 56 -3.59 1.28 1.25
C TYR A 56 -4.12 2.64 0.85
N VAL A 57 -3.54 3.18 -0.21
CA VAL A 57 -4.00 4.41 -0.86
C VAL A 57 -4.31 4.00 -2.29
N ASP A 58 -5.57 4.14 -2.68
CA ASP A 58 -5.94 3.87 -4.06
C ASP A 58 -5.37 4.99 -4.94
N PRO A 59 -4.59 4.67 -5.98
CA PRO A 59 -3.98 5.68 -6.83
C PRO A 59 -4.99 6.42 -7.70
N ASP A 60 -6.20 5.85 -7.89
CA ASP A 60 -7.32 6.42 -8.62
C ASP A 60 -8.41 6.97 -7.68
N ALA A 61 -8.20 6.91 -6.36
CA ALA A 61 -9.00 7.70 -5.41
C ALA A 61 -8.65 9.18 -5.58
N GLU A 62 -9.12 9.76 -6.69
CA GLU A 62 -9.46 11.17 -6.75
C GLU A 62 -10.37 11.42 -5.54
N THR A 63 -9.88 12.26 -4.65
CA THR A 63 -10.50 12.60 -3.38
C THR A 63 -12.01 12.82 -3.57
N THR A 64 -12.83 11.83 -3.19
CA THR A 64 -14.23 12.05 -2.83
C THR A 64 -14.28 12.57 -1.39
N ASP A 65 -13.60 13.70 -1.16
CA ASP A 65 -13.93 14.59 -0.05
C ASP A 65 -15.03 15.53 -0.57
N GLY A 66 -16.23 15.32 -0.04
CA GLY A 66 -17.43 16.11 -0.31
C GLY A 66 -18.37 15.46 -1.32
N ALA A 67 -19.68 15.46 -1.14
CA ALA A 67 -20.54 16.02 -0.12
C ALA A 67 -21.95 15.46 -0.35
N ASP A 68 -22.76 15.29 0.69
CA ASP A 68 -24.21 15.56 0.71
C ASP A 68 -24.70 15.34 2.16
N THR A 69 -24.65 16.36 3.01
CA THR A 69 -25.74 17.33 3.32
C THR A 69 -26.96 16.66 3.94
N ASP A 70 -27.11 16.79 5.26
CA ASP A 70 -28.41 17.17 5.82
C ASP A 70 -28.19 17.93 7.13
N GLY A 71 -28.21 19.25 7.01
CA GLY A 71 -28.90 20.03 8.00
C GLY A 71 -30.29 20.30 7.44
N ASP A 72 -31.33 19.66 7.96
CA ASP A 72 -32.58 20.28 8.41
C ASP A 72 -33.54 19.22 9.01
N ARG A 73 -33.56 19.10 10.35
CA ARG A 73 -34.82 19.05 11.11
C ARG A 73 -34.67 19.30 12.62
#